data_AF-A0A920T483-F1
#
_entry.id   AF-A0A920T483-F1
#
_cell.length_a   1.000
_cell.length_b   1.000
_cell.length_c   1.000
_cell.angle_alpha   90.00
_cell.angle_beta   90.00
_cell.angle_gamma   90.00
#
_symmetry.space_group_name_H-M   'P 1'
#
loop_
_entity.id
_entity.type
_entity.pdbx_description
1 polymer ?
#
loop_
_entity_poly.entity_id
_entity_poly.type
_entity_poly.pdbx_seq_one_letter_code
_entity_poly.pdbx_strand_id
1 'polypeptide(L)'
;MDGYWFCDWEPSERWPHYTRANAGEVLAPPASPLGQTFTWDNGTIIGWRDGYIRQGYFTEGEMSDVRPEVGGFFGGFFYINLANVECRGFGTLHLLLRVWI
;
A
#
# COMPACT_ATOMS: atom_id res chain seq x y z
N MET A 1 -24.46 6.20 -9.96
CA MET A 1 -24.34 5.11 -8.97
C MET A 1 -22.98 5.31 -8.35
N ASP A 2 -22.97 5.87 -7.15
CA ASP A 2 -21.76 6.32 -6.47
C ASP A 2 -20.83 5.12 -6.29
N GLY A 3 -19.73 5.10 -7.06
CA GLY A 3 -18.80 3.98 -7.21
C GLY A 3 -17.91 3.74 -6.00
N TYR A 4 -18.43 4.00 -4.81
CA TYR A 4 -17.74 3.86 -3.54
C TYR A 4 -17.94 2.44 -3.01
N TRP A 5 -16.86 1.68 -2.88
CA TRP A 5 -16.90 0.42 -2.14
C TRP A 5 -16.80 0.75 -0.64
N PHE A 6 -17.65 0.15 0.18
CA PHE A 6 -17.80 0.59 1.58
C PHE A 6 -16.55 0.42 2.46
N CYS A 7 -15.58 -0.39 2.01
CA CYS A 7 -14.27 -0.52 2.65
C CYS A 7 -13.17 0.34 2.00
N ASP A 8 -13.53 1.28 1.12
CA ASP A 8 -12.55 2.11 0.45
C ASP A 8 -11.81 3.02 1.43
N TRP A 9 -10.58 3.32 1.03
CA TRP A 9 -9.72 4.27 1.71
C TRP A 9 -9.85 5.65 1.06
N GLU A 10 -9.63 6.68 1.87
CA GLU A 10 -9.37 8.00 1.33
C GLU A 10 -7.92 8.03 0.80
N PRO A 11 -7.69 8.43 -0.46
CA PRO A 11 -6.35 8.59 -0.99
C PRO A 11 -5.53 9.59 -0.17
N SER A 12 -4.23 9.35 -0.02
CA SER A 12 -3.34 10.31 0.64
C SER A 12 -3.28 11.63 -0.12
N GLU A 13 -3.37 12.75 0.60
CA GLU A 13 -3.18 14.09 0.02
C GLU A 13 -1.71 14.32 -0.40
N ARG A 14 -0.75 13.78 0.36
CA ARG A 14 0.69 13.95 0.10
C ARG A 14 1.18 13.04 -1.02
N TRP A 15 0.66 11.81 -1.09
CA TRP A 15 1.06 10.80 -2.06
C TRP A 15 -0.16 10.13 -2.71
N PRO A 16 -0.86 10.83 -3.62
CA PRO A 16 -2.13 10.36 -4.20
C PRO A 16 -1.96 9.29 -5.30
N HIS A 17 -0.73 8.86 -5.58
CA HIS A 17 -0.43 8.00 -6.71
C HIS A 17 -0.35 6.52 -6.31
N TYR A 18 -1.31 5.75 -6.78
CA TYR A 18 -1.46 4.31 -6.48
C TYR A 18 -1.46 3.50 -7.77
N THR A 19 -0.79 2.35 -7.76
CA THR A 19 -0.71 1.42 -8.89
C THR A 19 -1.14 0.02 -8.49
N ARG A 20 -1.68 -0.72 -9.45
CA ARG A 20 -2.03 -2.13 -9.26
C ARG A 20 -0.87 -3.09 -9.44
N ALA A 21 0.22 -2.69 -10.12
CA ALA A 21 1.43 -3.49 -10.36
C ALA A 21 1.22 -5.02 -10.27
N ASN A 22 1.95 -5.70 -9.39
CA ASN A 22 1.71 -7.11 -9.03
C ASN A 22 0.65 -7.28 -7.93
N ALA A 23 0.20 -6.21 -7.27
CA ALA A 23 -0.87 -6.26 -6.26
C ALA A 23 -2.16 -6.87 -6.80
N GLY A 24 -2.37 -6.79 -8.11
CA GLY A 24 -3.46 -7.46 -8.80
C GLY A 24 -3.49 -9.00 -8.71
N GLU A 25 -2.35 -9.63 -8.46
CA GLU A 25 -2.22 -11.09 -8.33
C GLU A 25 -2.23 -11.55 -6.86
N VAL A 26 -1.96 -10.62 -5.94
CA VAL A 26 -1.86 -10.88 -4.49
C VAL A 26 -3.23 -11.07 -3.85
N LEU A 27 -4.25 -10.37 -4.35
CA LEU A 27 -5.60 -10.42 -3.81
C LEU A 27 -6.62 -10.67 -4.93
N ALA A 28 -7.48 -11.66 -4.71
CA ALA A 28 -8.64 -11.89 -5.55
C ALA A 28 -9.62 -10.70 -5.40
N PRO A 29 -10.05 -10.07 -6.50
CA PRO A 29 -11.04 -9.00 -6.44
C PRO A 29 -12.49 -9.52 -6.46
N PRO A 30 -13.43 -8.91 -5.70
CA PRO A 30 -13.18 -7.88 -4.68
C PRO A 30 -12.56 -8.49 -3.42
N ALA A 31 -11.70 -7.74 -2.75
CA ALA A 31 -11.15 -8.14 -1.46
C ALA A 31 -12.29 -8.34 -0.44
N SER A 32 -12.28 -9.47 0.27
CA SER A 32 -13.25 -9.72 1.34
C SER A 32 -13.13 -8.62 2.41
N PRO A 33 -14.22 -7.94 2.80
CA PRO A 33 -14.21 -6.92 3.85
C PRO A 33 -13.58 -7.40 5.16
N LEU A 34 -13.84 -8.66 5.51
CA LEU A 34 -13.27 -9.29 6.70
C LEU A 34 -11.75 -9.48 6.54
N GLY A 35 -11.32 -9.99 5.39
CA GLY A 35 -9.89 -10.18 5.09
C GLY A 35 -9.13 -8.86 5.02
N GLN A 36 -9.72 -7.84 4.39
CA GLN A 36 -9.17 -6.49 4.36
C GLN A 36 -8.97 -5.96 5.79
N THR A 37 -10.03 -5.97 6.61
CA THR A 37 -9.98 -5.38 7.96
C THR A 37 -8.98 -6.08 8.86
N PHE A 38 -8.99 -7.41 8.93
CA PHE A 38 -8.19 -8.15 9.92
C PHE A 38 -6.79 -8.50 9.42
N THR A 39 -6.60 -8.76 8.13
CA THR A 39 -5.30 -9.16 7.59
C THR A 39 -4.51 -7.97 7.08
N TRP A 40 -5.15 -7.01 6.41
CA TRP A 40 -4.45 -5.91 5.75
C TRP A 40 -4.40 -4.65 6.61
N ASP A 41 -5.56 -4.03 6.88
CA ASP A 41 -5.67 -2.74 7.56
C ASP A 41 -5.00 -2.80 8.94
N ASN A 42 -5.27 -3.84 9.73
CA ASN A 42 -4.74 -3.99 11.10
C ASN A 42 -3.53 -4.94 11.20
N GLY A 43 -2.95 -5.35 10.07
CA GLY A 43 -1.88 -6.35 10.04
C GLY A 43 -0.79 -5.96 9.05
N THR A 44 -0.90 -6.48 7.83
CA THR A 44 0.12 -6.37 6.78
C THR A 44 0.53 -4.92 6.52
N ILE A 45 -0.41 -3.99 6.43
CA ILE A 45 -0.12 -2.58 6.10
C ILE A 45 0.65 -1.87 7.22
N ILE A 46 0.30 -2.14 8.49
CA ILE A 46 1.02 -1.60 9.66
C ILE A 46 2.44 -2.16 9.72
N GLY A 47 2.59 -3.49 9.58
CA GLY A 47 3.90 -4.13 9.58
C GLY A 47 4.79 -3.66 8.42
N TRP A 48 4.19 -3.37 7.27
CA TRP A 48 4.90 -2.82 6.12
C TRP A 48 5.43 -1.41 6.42
N ARG A 49 4.62 -0.51 6.97
CA ARG A 49 5.07 0.81 7.45
C ARG A 49 6.24 0.67 8.43
N ASP A 50 6.10 -0.17 9.45
CA ASP A 50 7.16 -0.38 10.44
C ASP A 50 8.44 -0.93 9.81
N GLY A 51 8.31 -1.80 8.81
CA GLY A 51 9.43 -2.30 8.02
C GLY A 51 10.18 -1.17 7.31
N TYR A 52 9.47 -0.22 6.72
CA TYR A 52 10.09 0.95 6.09
C TYR A 52 10.81 1.86 7.06
N ILE A 53 10.23 2.10 8.22
CA ILE A 53 10.85 2.92 9.26
C ILE A 53 12.15 2.25 9.74
N ARG A 54 12.10 0.94 10.00
CA ARG A 54 13.27 0.16 10.42
C ARG A 54 14.37 0.09 9.35
N GLN A 55 14.00 0.11 8.07
CA GLN A 55 14.94 0.16 6.96
C GLN A 55 15.54 1.56 6.73
N GLY A 56 15.01 2.59 7.39
CA GLY A 56 15.46 3.97 7.24
C GLY A 56 14.96 4.66 5.97
N TYR A 57 13.91 4.13 5.32
CA TYR A 57 13.30 4.78 4.15
C TYR A 57 12.37 5.93 4.54
N PHE A 58 11.78 5.84 5.74
CA PHE A 58 10.88 6.84 6.31
C PHE A 58 11.18 6.98 7.79
N THR A 59 10.84 8.13 8.36
CA THR A 59 10.91 8.41 9.80
C THR A 59 9.54 8.24 10.46
N GLU A 60 9.53 8.04 11.78
CA GLU A 60 8.28 7.96 12.54
C GLU A 60 7.45 9.25 12.33
N GLY A 61 6.14 9.09 12.10
CA GLY A 61 5.23 10.20 11.84
C GLY A 61 5.22 10.72 10.38
N GLU A 62 6.07 10.20 9.49
CA GLU A 62 5.96 10.56 8.06
C GLU A 62 4.81 9.86 7.33
N MET A 63 4.35 8.73 7.87
CA MET A 63 3.20 7.98 7.38
C MET A 63 2.11 7.91 8.45
N SER A 64 0.86 7.73 8.01
CA SER A 64 -0.30 7.59 8.89
C SER A 64 -0.20 6.38 9.83
N ASP A 65 -0.67 6.55 11.07
CA ASP A 65 -0.64 5.47 12.07
C ASP A 65 -1.68 4.37 11.83
N VAL A 66 -2.79 4.72 11.18
CA VAL A 66 -3.97 3.85 11.04
C VAL A 66 -4.11 3.31 9.61
N ARG A 67 -3.80 4.15 8.62
CA ARG A 67 -3.86 3.80 7.18
C ARG A 67 -2.61 4.32 6.48
N PRO A 68 -1.42 3.77 6.81
CA PRO A 68 -0.19 4.25 6.22
C PRO A 68 -0.21 4.12 4.71
N GLU A 69 0.43 5.08 4.07
CA GLU A 69 0.44 5.32 2.63
C GLU A 69 1.32 4.30 1.88
N VAL A 70 1.49 3.10 2.42
CA VAL A 70 2.22 1.99 1.76
C VAL A 70 1.33 1.26 0.75
N GLY A 71 0.02 1.30 0.93
CA GLY A 71 -0.97 0.71 0.03
C GLY A 71 -2.35 1.32 0.26
N GLY A 72 -3.36 0.82 -0.45
CA GLY A 72 -4.73 1.28 -0.28
C GLY A 72 -5.75 0.37 -0.97
N PHE A 73 -7.00 0.48 -0.55
CA PHE A 73 -8.13 -0.21 -1.14
C PHE A 73 -9.06 0.79 -1.81
N PHE A 74 -9.33 0.57 -3.10
CA PHE A 74 -10.20 1.41 -3.91
C PHE A 74 -11.07 0.54 -4.82
N GLY A 75 -12.38 0.74 -4.81
CA GLY A 75 -13.34 -0.07 -5.59
C GLY A 75 -13.28 -1.56 -5.28
N GLY A 76 -12.86 -1.96 -4.08
CA GLY A 76 -12.66 -3.36 -3.69
C GLY A 76 -11.38 -4.02 -4.22
N PHE A 77 -10.47 -3.26 -4.82
CA PHE A 77 -9.16 -3.72 -5.29
C PHE A 77 -8.04 -3.18 -4.41
N PHE A 78 -6.96 -3.95 -4.28
CA PHE A 78 -5.75 -3.53 -3.58
C PHE A 78 -4.76 -2.83 -4.51
N TYR A 79 -4.15 -1.76 -4.01
CA TYR A 79 -3.16 -0.95 -4.70
C TYR A 79 -1.93 -0.69 -3.83
N ILE A 80 -0.79 -0.53 -4.47
CA ILE A 80 0.48 -0.13 -3.85
C ILE A 80 0.72 1.35 -4.15
N ASN A 81 1.16 2.12 -3.15
CA ASN A 81 1.52 3.52 -3.35
C ASN A 81 2.88 3.65 -4.05
N LEU A 82 3.00 4.56 -5.02
CA LEU A 82 4.23 4.79 -5.78
C LEU A 82 5.30 5.56 -5.00
N ALA A 83 4.94 6.31 -3.95
CA ALA A 83 5.92 6.96 -3.05
C ALA A 83 6.85 5.92 -2.39
N ASN A 84 6.37 4.70 -2.20
CA ASN A 84 7.18 3.57 -1.77
C ASN A 84 8.33 3.23 -2.71
N VAL A 85 8.19 3.52 -4.00
CA VAL A 85 9.19 3.23 -5.03
C VAL A 85 10.18 4.39 -5.13
N GLU A 86 9.69 5.62 -4.98
CA GLU A 86 10.48 6.85 -5.06
C GLU A 86 11.41 7.02 -3.85
N CYS A 87 10.94 6.77 -2.62
CA CYS A 87 11.75 6.96 -1.40
C CYS A 87 12.87 5.93 -1.20
N ARG A 88 12.88 4.80 -1.93
CA ARG A 88 13.84 3.70 -1.70
C ARG A 88 15.23 3.91 -2.34
N GLY A 89 15.45 5.02 -3.04
CA GLY A 89 16.74 5.34 -3.65
C GLY A 89 17.16 4.38 -4.78
N PHE A 90 18.08 4.82 -5.62
CA PHE A 90 18.50 4.14 -6.87
C PHE A 90 19.07 2.71 -6.66
N GLY A 91 19.54 2.38 -5.44
CA GLY A 91 20.22 1.11 -5.15
C GLY A 91 19.30 -0.09 -4.90
N THR A 92 18.07 0.12 -4.39
CA THR A 92 17.11 -0.98 -4.13
C THR A 92 16.20 -1.23 -5.34
N LEU A 93 16.07 -0.26 -6.25
CA LEU A 93 15.28 -0.38 -7.48
C LEU A 93 15.71 -1.56 -8.38
N HIS A 94 17.00 -1.88 -8.39
CA HIS A 94 17.57 -2.97 -9.20
C HIS A 94 17.13 -4.38 -8.75
N LEU A 95 16.72 -4.55 -7.49
CA LEU A 95 16.26 -5.83 -6.97
C LEU A 95 14.77 -6.06 -7.22
N LEU A 96 13.94 -5.02 -7.17
CA LEU A 96 12.50 -5.16 -7.42
C LEU A 96 12.19 -5.31 -8.91
N LEU A 97 12.90 -4.60 -9.80
CA LEU A 97 12.73 -4.75 -11.24
C LEU A 97 13.25 -6.08 -11.80
N ARG A 98 14.18 -6.76 -11.11
CA ARG A 98 14.73 -8.06 -11.54
C ARG A 98 13.99 -9.29 -11.02
N VAL A 99 13.07 -9.11 -10.09
CA VAL A 99 12.29 -10.22 -9.50
C VAL A 99 10.81 -10.15 -9.88
N TRP A 100 10.34 -9.04 -10.48
CA TRP A 100 8.92 -8.80 -10.74
C TRP A 100 8.60 -8.13 -12.10
N ILE A 101 9.45 -8.31 -13.12
CA ILE A 101 9.12 -8.17 -14.55
C ILE A 101 9.50 -9.46 -15.27
#